data_AF-A0A6C0EG04-F1
#
_entry.id   AF-A0A6C0EG04-F1
#
_cell.length_a   1.000
_cell.length_b   1.000
_cell.length_c   1.000
_cell.angle_alpha   90.00
_cell.angle_beta   90.00
_cell.angle_gamma   90.00
#
_symmetry.space_group_name_H-M   'P 1'
#
loop_
_entity.id
_entity.type
_entity.pdbx_description
1 polymer ?
#
loop_
_entity_poly.entity_id
_entity_poly.type
_entity_poly.pdbx_seq_one_letter_code
_entity_poly.pdbx_strand_id
1 'polypeptide(L)'
;MNSNENKEMLWELLRDNNAFRGLTNTQYNNVITIFNTTLNQTTTANKPLMELNKEFISSMLEQLNSIKMNTLSDNVKNNIVDPKVLTHQEIQKQKRSEFENNLEKRQGEFTKYMKIHVPDAIDFGDNIKEEPISNVDSLIHEKMKERSYDVFDKQEEKTNNETDISNGIKEIEVVDNKLLIKEIEVVDSEPLIKETNSSHEDSNEKMKYNQIEENAIVQNLIKRIEVLEETQQEMKAHMSEIQEKMLENINANQEKKMQDIEQNIENTIENIHNNTEE
;
A
#
# COMPACT_ATOMS: atom_id res chain seq x y z
N MET A 1 -17.00 5.80 -27.09
CA MET A 1 -16.03 6.77 -26.56
C MET A 1 -16.63 8.14 -26.31
N ASN A 2 -17.47 8.68 -27.22
CA ASN A 2 -18.07 10.02 -27.10
C ASN A 2 -19.30 10.14 -26.17
N SER A 3 -19.65 9.12 -25.36
CA SER A 3 -20.70 9.30 -24.33
C SER A 3 -20.24 10.28 -23.27
N ASN A 4 -21.13 11.14 -22.78
CA ASN A 4 -20.82 12.08 -21.72
C ASN A 4 -20.36 11.36 -20.45
N GLU A 5 -20.93 10.20 -20.11
CA GLU A 5 -20.50 9.43 -18.93
C GLU A 5 -19.05 8.92 -19.07
N ASN A 6 -18.64 8.50 -20.27
CA ASN A 6 -17.27 8.03 -20.52
C ASN A 6 -16.27 9.19 -20.46
N LYS A 7 -16.65 10.37 -20.95
CA LYS A 7 -15.80 11.58 -20.88
C LYS A 7 -15.62 12.03 -19.43
N GLU A 8 -16.71 12.01 -18.66
CA GLU A 8 -16.70 12.35 -17.24
C GLU A 8 -15.82 11.36 -16.46
N MET A 9 -16.02 10.05 -16.64
CA MET A 9 -15.18 9.03 -16.01
C MET A 9 -13.68 9.22 -16.32
N LEU A 10 -13.32 9.47 -17.58
CA LEU A 10 -11.92 9.67 -17.97
C LEU A 10 -11.33 10.95 -17.37
N TRP A 11 -12.13 12.01 -17.25
CA TRP A 11 -11.72 13.26 -16.63
C TRP A 11 -11.49 13.09 -15.11
N GLU A 12 -12.42 12.44 -14.42
CA GLU A 12 -12.32 12.13 -13.00
C GLU A 12 -11.10 11.24 -12.71
N LEU A 13 -10.89 10.20 -13.52
CA LEU A 13 -9.73 9.32 -13.41
C LEU A 13 -8.40 10.09 -13.53
N LEU A 14 -8.29 11.01 -14.50
CA LEU A 14 -7.09 11.84 -14.66
C LEU A 14 -6.91 12.81 -13.49
N ARG A 15 -8.00 13.34 -12.94
CA ARG A 15 -7.97 14.23 -11.78
C ARG A 15 -7.50 13.50 -10.53
N ASP A 16 -8.08 12.33 -10.25
CA ASP A 16 -7.80 11.55 -9.05
C ASP A 16 -6.36 11.00 -9.07
N ASN A 17 -5.82 10.70 -10.26
CA ASN A 17 -4.42 10.34 -10.46
C ASN A 17 -3.45 11.54 -10.51
N ASN A 18 -3.90 12.74 -10.12
CA ASN A 18 -3.10 13.96 -10.09
C ASN A 18 -2.43 14.32 -11.43
N ALA A 19 -3.00 13.90 -12.57
CA ALA A 19 -2.41 14.15 -13.90
C ALA A 19 -2.27 15.66 -14.19
N PHE A 20 -3.15 16.49 -13.62
CA PHE A 20 -3.14 17.94 -13.77
C PHE A 20 -2.24 18.69 -12.77
N ARG A 21 -1.57 17.98 -11.85
CA ARG A 21 -0.68 18.61 -10.86
C ARG A 21 0.49 19.31 -11.57
N GLY A 22 0.70 20.58 -11.25
CA GLY A 22 1.75 21.44 -11.83
C GLY A 22 1.30 22.30 -13.02
N LEU A 23 0.03 22.23 -13.42
CA LEU A 23 -0.54 23.11 -14.45
C LEU A 23 -1.11 24.38 -13.82
N THR A 24 -0.94 25.52 -14.50
CA THR A 24 -1.47 26.81 -14.04
C THR A 24 -2.91 27.04 -14.54
N ASN A 25 -3.70 27.87 -13.85
CA ASN A 25 -5.08 28.16 -14.24
C ASN A 25 -5.23 28.71 -15.68
N THR A 26 -4.20 29.35 -16.22
CA THR A 26 -4.17 29.85 -17.61
C THR A 26 -4.05 28.72 -18.64
N GLN A 27 -3.49 27.56 -18.25
CA GLN A 27 -3.31 26.39 -19.11
C GLN A 27 -4.50 25.45 -19.11
N TYR A 28 -5.46 25.65 -18.20
CA TYR A 28 -6.65 24.81 -18.08
C TYR A 28 -7.48 24.81 -19.37
N ASN A 29 -7.58 25.95 -20.06
CA ASN A 29 -8.23 26.03 -21.38
C ASN A 29 -7.48 25.23 -22.46
N ASN A 30 -6.15 25.20 -22.39
CA ASN A 30 -5.33 24.40 -23.29
C ASN A 30 -5.52 22.91 -23.02
N VAL A 31 -5.58 22.52 -21.74
CA VAL A 31 -5.87 21.14 -21.31
C VAL A 31 -7.23 20.67 -21.80
N ILE A 32 -8.28 21.49 -21.70
CA ILE A 32 -9.62 21.16 -22.22
C ILE A 32 -9.57 20.98 -23.75
N THR A 33 -8.83 21.82 -24.46
CA THR A 33 -8.68 21.73 -25.91
C THR A 33 -7.96 20.44 -26.31
N ILE A 34 -6.89 20.10 -25.60
CA ILE A 34 -6.13 18.87 -25.79
C ILE A 34 -6.98 17.65 -25.47
N PHE A 35 -7.73 17.67 -24.37
CA PHE A 35 -8.63 16.59 -24.00
C PHE A 35 -9.64 16.30 -25.12
N ASN A 36 -10.32 17.33 -25.63
CA ASN A 36 -11.29 17.17 -26.73
C ASN A 36 -10.63 16.73 -28.03
N THR A 37 -9.42 17.20 -28.32
CA THR A 37 -8.66 16.84 -29.53
C THR A 37 -8.23 15.38 -29.48
N THR A 38 -7.63 14.94 -28.37
CA THR A 38 -7.20 13.56 -28.15
C THR A 38 -8.39 12.61 -28.16
N LEU A 39 -9.54 13.03 -27.62
CA LEU A 39 -10.77 12.25 -27.64
C LEU A 39 -11.27 12.03 -29.07
N ASN A 40 -11.29 13.09 -29.89
CA ASN A 40 -11.69 12.99 -31.29
C ASN A 40 -10.72 12.13 -32.10
N GLN A 41 -9.41 12.22 -31.84
CA GLN A 41 -8.41 11.40 -32.52
C GLN A 41 -8.56 9.91 -32.20
N THR A 42 -8.73 9.56 -30.93
CA THR A 42 -8.92 8.16 -30.51
C THR A 42 -10.27 7.58 -30.95
N THR A 43 -11.33 8.40 -31.12
CA THR A 43 -12.61 7.90 -31.63
C THR A 43 -12.58 7.36 -33.07
N THR A 44 -11.52 7.65 -33.84
CA THR A 44 -11.42 7.23 -35.26
C THR A 44 -10.96 5.78 -35.46
N ALA A 45 -10.49 5.12 -34.40
CA ALA A 45 -10.05 3.73 -34.47
C ALA A 45 -11.23 2.76 -34.22
N ASN A 46 -11.42 1.79 -35.11
CA ASN A 46 -12.39 0.69 -34.95
C ASN A 46 -11.87 -0.32 -33.90
N LYS A 47 -11.79 0.11 -32.64
CA LYS A 47 -11.31 -0.69 -31.50
C LYS A 47 -12.38 -0.79 -30.40
N PRO A 48 -12.33 -1.83 -29.55
CA PRO A 48 -13.21 -1.92 -28.40
C PRO A 48 -13.02 -0.72 -27.45
N LEU A 49 -14.11 -0.30 -26.79
CA LEU A 49 -14.15 0.91 -25.95
C LEU A 49 -13.04 0.96 -24.89
N MET A 50 -12.73 -0.18 -24.29
CA MET A 50 -11.68 -0.28 -23.27
C MET A 50 -10.28 0.01 -23.85
N GLU A 51 -9.99 -0.45 -25.06
CA GLU A 51 -8.71 -0.19 -25.71
C GLU A 51 -8.60 1.27 -26.13
N LEU A 52 -9.69 1.86 -26.62
CA LEU A 52 -9.78 3.29 -26.89
C LEU A 52 -9.54 4.15 -25.64
N ASN A 53 -10.12 3.75 -24.49
CA ASN A 53 -9.92 4.45 -23.23
C ASN A 53 -8.46 4.35 -22.75
N LYS A 54 -7.80 3.19 -22.89
CA LYS A 54 -6.37 3.00 -22.54
C LYS A 54 -5.45 3.82 -23.44
N GLU A 55 -5.72 3.83 -24.74
CA GLU A 55 -4.98 4.61 -25.73
C GLU A 55 -5.13 6.11 -25.46
N PHE A 56 -6.35 6.56 -25.16
CA PHE A 56 -6.62 7.94 -24.79
C PHE A 56 -5.86 8.39 -23.55
N ILE A 57 -5.90 7.61 -22.46
CA ILE A 57 -5.21 7.97 -21.22
C ILE A 57 -3.69 8.06 -21.46
N SER A 58 -3.13 7.13 -22.23
CA SER A 58 -1.70 7.14 -22.59
C SER A 58 -1.32 8.41 -23.39
N SER A 59 -2.06 8.69 -24.46
CA SER A 59 -1.80 9.88 -25.30
C SER A 59 -2.07 11.19 -24.57
N MET A 60 -3.08 11.25 -23.71
CA MET A 60 -3.39 12.42 -22.89
C MET A 60 -2.26 12.68 -21.89
N LEU A 61 -1.75 11.65 -21.23
CA LEU A 61 -0.67 11.79 -20.27
C LEU A 61 0.63 12.28 -20.94
N GLU A 62 0.94 11.76 -22.13
CA GLU A 62 2.08 12.20 -22.93
C GLU A 62 1.99 13.69 -23.29
N GLN A 63 0.85 14.13 -23.81
CA GLN A 63 0.63 15.53 -24.18
C GLN A 63 0.63 16.46 -22.96
N LEU A 64 0.04 16.04 -21.84
CA LEU A 64 0.09 16.80 -20.58
C LEU A 64 1.53 16.95 -20.07
N ASN A 65 2.35 15.91 -20.18
CA ASN A 65 3.76 15.98 -19.81
C ASN A 65 4.55 16.91 -20.74
N SER A 66 4.25 16.94 -22.04
CA SER A 66 4.87 17.90 -22.97
C SER A 66 4.55 19.36 -22.62
N ILE A 67 3.32 19.66 -22.19
CA ILE A 67 2.96 21.01 -21.71
C ILE A 67 3.77 21.37 -20.47
N LYS A 68 3.86 20.45 -19.49
CA LYS A 68 4.66 20.67 -18.27
C LYS A 68 6.12 20.97 -18.61
N MET A 69 6.70 20.23 -19.56
CA MET A 69 8.09 20.45 -20.00
C MET A 69 8.27 21.76 -20.78
N ASN A 70 7.32 22.15 -21.63
CA ASN A 70 7.40 23.43 -22.35
C ASN A 70 7.24 24.64 -21.42
N THR A 71 6.48 24.53 -20.34
CA THR A 71 6.38 25.59 -19.32
C THR A 71 7.67 25.78 -18.53
N LEU A 72 8.53 24.75 -18.48
CA LEU A 72 9.89 24.86 -17.98
C LEU A 72 10.83 25.53 -18.99
N SER A 73 10.50 25.57 -20.29
CA SER A 73 11.34 26.17 -21.34
C SER A 73 10.98 27.62 -21.65
N ASP A 74 9.70 28.00 -21.61
CA ASP A 74 9.27 29.39 -21.83
C ASP A 74 9.64 30.34 -20.67
N ASN A 75 9.88 29.79 -19.47
CA ASN A 75 10.45 30.54 -18.35
C ASN A 75 11.98 30.70 -18.42
N VAL A 76 12.68 30.10 -19.40
CA VAL A 76 14.15 30.20 -19.52
C VAL A 76 14.60 31.46 -20.26
N LYS A 77 13.71 32.12 -21.03
CA LYS A 77 14.11 33.34 -21.76
C LYS A 77 14.03 34.63 -20.94
N ASN A 78 13.32 34.65 -19.81
CA ASN A 78 13.21 35.83 -18.96
C ASN A 78 13.35 35.45 -17.49
N ASN A 79 14.53 35.72 -16.92
CA ASN A 79 14.97 35.49 -15.54
C ASN A 79 15.64 34.14 -15.27
N ILE A 80 16.98 34.18 -15.37
CA ILE A 80 17.90 33.35 -14.61
C ILE A 80 17.60 33.55 -13.11
N VAL A 81 16.78 32.67 -12.54
CA VAL A 81 16.86 32.27 -11.13
C VAL A 81 16.66 30.76 -11.12
N ASP A 82 17.68 30.06 -10.65
CA ASP A 82 17.91 28.63 -10.73
C ASP A 82 16.69 27.72 -10.50
N PRO A 83 16.66 26.51 -11.12
CA PRO A 83 15.82 25.43 -10.64
C PRO A 83 16.21 25.20 -9.19
N LYS A 84 15.32 25.51 -8.25
CA LYS A 84 15.56 25.48 -6.80
C LYS A 84 16.42 24.26 -6.45
N VAL A 85 17.73 24.47 -6.35
CA VAL A 85 18.71 23.44 -6.05
C VAL A 85 18.43 23.14 -4.59
N LEU A 86 17.63 22.12 -4.36
CA LEU A 86 17.21 21.74 -3.02
C LEU A 86 18.48 21.46 -2.25
N THR A 87 18.77 22.31 -1.27
CA THR A 87 20.01 22.21 -0.51
C THR A 87 20.01 20.89 0.26
N HIS A 88 21.18 20.34 0.55
CA HIS A 88 21.30 19.09 1.31
C HIS A 88 20.51 19.15 2.63
N GLN A 89 20.45 20.34 3.25
CA GLN A 89 19.66 20.59 4.46
C GLN A 89 18.15 20.49 4.21
N GLU A 90 17.63 21.00 3.09
CA GLU A 90 16.22 20.90 2.74
C GLU A 90 15.83 19.44 2.42
N ILE A 91 16.69 18.69 1.72
CA ILE A 91 16.49 17.25 1.47
C ILE A 91 16.46 16.48 2.79
N GLN A 92 17.40 16.76 3.69
CA GLN A 92 17.46 16.09 4.98
C GLN A 92 16.25 16.42 5.85
N LYS A 93 15.79 17.69 5.83
CA LYS A 93 14.59 18.12 6.55
C LYS A 93 13.33 17.43 5.98
N GLN A 94 13.22 17.32 4.66
CA GLN A 94 12.11 16.63 4.01
C GLN A 94 12.10 15.15 4.39
N LYS A 95 13.24 14.45 4.27
CA LYS A 95 13.36 13.04 4.67
C LYS A 95 13.03 12.82 6.15
N ARG A 96 13.47 13.73 7.02
CA ARG A 96 13.14 13.67 8.45
C ARG A 96 11.64 13.83 8.69
N SER A 97 11.01 14.79 8.01
CA SER A 97 9.56 15.01 8.12
C SER A 97 8.74 13.83 7.59
N GLU A 98 9.16 13.22 6.48
CA GLU A 98 8.52 12.02 5.92
C GLU A 98 8.67 10.83 6.87
N PHE A 99 9.85 10.66 7.48
CA PHE A 99 10.10 9.62 8.47
C PHE A 99 9.26 9.81 9.74
N GLU A 100 9.24 11.03 10.31
CA GLU A 100 8.43 11.36 11.50
C GLU A 100 6.94 11.08 11.25
N ASN A 101 6.42 11.46 10.07
CA ASN A 101 5.02 11.20 9.70
C ASN A 101 4.72 9.70 9.55
N ASN A 102 5.62 8.95 8.90
CA ASN A 102 5.46 7.50 8.75
C ASN A 102 5.50 6.79 10.11
N LEU A 103 6.41 7.23 11.00
CA LEU A 103 6.52 6.71 12.35
C LEU A 103 5.25 6.96 13.16
N GLU A 104 4.71 8.19 13.13
CA GLU A 104 3.47 8.54 13.81
C GLU A 104 2.29 7.71 13.28
N LYS A 105 2.19 7.55 11.96
CA LYS A 105 1.16 6.69 11.33
C LYS A 105 1.28 5.24 11.79
N ARG A 106 2.48 4.67 11.79
CA ARG A 106 2.75 3.30 12.25
C ARG A 106 2.45 3.11 13.74
N GLN A 107 2.78 4.09 14.57
CA GLN A 107 2.43 4.08 15.99
C GLN A 107 0.90 4.15 16.20
N GLY A 108 0.20 4.97 15.42
CA GLY A 108 -1.26 5.05 15.43
C GLY A 108 -1.93 3.74 15.00
N GLU A 109 -1.43 3.13 13.92
CA GLU A 109 -1.87 1.80 13.47
C GLU A 109 -1.61 0.72 14.52
N PHE A 110 -0.41 0.67 15.08
CA PHE A 110 -0.05 -0.26 16.14
C PHE A 110 -0.96 -0.11 17.37
N THR A 111 -1.21 1.13 17.79
CA THR A 111 -2.13 1.42 18.90
C THR A 111 -3.55 1.00 18.58
N LYS A 112 -3.99 1.16 17.33
CA LYS A 112 -5.32 0.70 16.87
C LYS A 112 -5.42 -0.82 16.92
N TYR A 113 -4.39 -1.56 16.54
CA TYR A 113 -4.39 -3.02 16.60
C TYR A 113 -4.24 -3.57 18.04
N MET A 114 -3.52 -2.85 18.90
CA MET A 114 -3.39 -3.20 20.32
C MET A 114 -4.67 -2.90 21.13
N LYS A 115 -5.50 -1.97 20.65
CA LYS A 115 -6.83 -1.75 21.23
C LYS A 115 -7.76 -2.87 20.76
N ILE A 116 -8.10 -3.75 21.68
CA ILE A 116 -9.16 -4.75 21.49
C ILE A 116 -10.48 -3.98 21.36
N HIS A 117 -10.95 -3.78 20.12
CA HIS A 117 -12.32 -3.34 19.87
C HIS A 117 -13.24 -4.53 20.09
N VAL A 118 -13.90 -4.57 21.25
CA VAL A 118 -15.05 -5.45 21.43
C VAL A 118 -16.18 -4.84 20.60
N PRO A 119 -16.77 -5.57 19.63
CA PRO A 119 -17.95 -5.11 18.92
C PRO A 119 -19.03 -4.72 19.92
N ASP A 120 -19.83 -3.71 19.58
CA ASP A 120 -21.01 -3.38 20.37
C ASP A 120 -21.91 -4.62 20.50
N ALA A 121 -22.50 -4.79 21.68
CA ALA A 121 -23.42 -5.89 21.91
C ALA A 121 -24.56 -5.83 20.88
N ILE A 122 -24.77 -6.91 20.14
CA ILE A 122 -25.86 -7.01 19.17
C ILE A 122 -27.17 -6.90 19.94
N ASP A 123 -27.92 -5.83 19.68
CA ASP A 123 -29.25 -5.65 20.22
C ASP A 123 -30.24 -6.46 19.36
N PHE A 124 -30.69 -7.59 19.88
CA PHE A 124 -31.77 -8.39 19.28
C PHE A 124 -33.16 -7.90 19.71
N GLY A 125 -33.23 -6.76 20.40
CA GLY A 125 -34.48 -6.09 20.72
C GLY A 125 -35.17 -5.65 19.44
N ASP A 126 -36.42 -6.07 19.27
CA ASP A 126 -37.31 -5.63 18.20
C ASP A 126 -37.70 -4.17 18.47
N ASN A 127 -36.77 -3.25 18.25
CA ASN A 127 -36.99 -1.83 18.45
C ASN A 127 -37.84 -1.32 17.28
N ILE A 128 -39.10 -0.98 17.58
CA ILE A 128 -40.20 -0.54 16.69
C ILE A 128 -39.88 0.75 15.87
N LYS A 129 -38.62 1.17 15.77
CA LYS A 129 -38.14 2.33 15.01
C LYS A 129 -37.56 1.98 13.65
N GLU A 130 -37.56 0.72 13.24
CA GLU A 130 -37.23 0.38 11.84
C GLU A 130 -38.42 0.75 10.95
N GLU A 131 -38.26 1.84 10.19
CA GLU A 131 -39.20 2.16 9.13
C GLU A 131 -39.20 1.03 8.09
N PRO A 132 -40.37 0.65 7.53
CA PRO A 132 -40.43 -0.31 6.45
C PRO A 132 -39.47 0.12 5.33
N ILE A 133 -38.65 -0.80 4.85
CA ILE A 133 -37.68 -0.53 3.79
C ILE A 133 -38.45 -0.03 2.56
N SER A 134 -38.41 1.29 2.31
CA SER A 134 -39.20 1.91 1.23
C SER A 134 -38.64 1.61 -0.16
N ASN A 135 -37.35 1.28 -0.25
CA ASN A 135 -36.61 1.21 -1.53
C ASN A 135 -35.92 -0.16 -1.71
N VAL A 136 -36.65 -1.24 -1.43
CA VAL A 136 -36.13 -2.62 -1.54
C VAL A 136 -35.54 -2.88 -2.93
N ASP A 137 -36.21 -2.48 -4.00
CA ASP A 137 -35.75 -2.73 -5.37
C ASP A 137 -34.43 -2.01 -5.69
N SER A 138 -34.27 -0.77 -5.23
CA SER A 138 -33.03 -0.01 -5.43
C SER A 138 -31.88 -0.64 -4.65
N LEU A 139 -32.15 -1.08 -3.41
CA LEU A 139 -31.16 -1.72 -2.56
C LEU A 139 -30.74 -3.09 -3.11
N ILE A 140 -31.69 -3.87 -3.62
CA ILE A 140 -31.42 -5.15 -4.29
C ILE A 140 -30.58 -4.91 -5.54
N HIS A 141 -30.92 -3.92 -6.37
CA HIS A 141 -30.18 -3.62 -7.59
C HIS A 141 -28.74 -3.17 -7.27
N GLU A 142 -28.56 -2.31 -6.26
CA GLU A 142 -27.25 -1.90 -5.78
C GLU A 142 -26.42 -3.08 -5.28
N LYS A 143 -27.02 -3.97 -4.47
CA LYS A 143 -26.34 -5.17 -3.96
C LYS A 143 -26.05 -6.21 -5.04
N MET A 144 -26.91 -6.34 -6.05
CA MET A 144 -26.64 -7.17 -7.24
C MET A 144 -25.49 -6.60 -8.06
N LYS A 145 -25.42 -5.27 -8.20
CA LYS A 145 -24.32 -4.58 -8.88
C LYS A 145 -23.01 -4.74 -8.12
N GLU A 146 -23.00 -4.56 -6.80
CA GLU A 146 -21.83 -4.79 -5.93
C GLU A 146 -21.30 -6.22 -6.11
N ARG A 147 -22.18 -7.23 -6.02
CA ARG A 147 -21.82 -8.64 -6.24
C ARG A 147 -21.35 -8.94 -7.66
N SER A 148 -21.84 -8.22 -8.67
CA SER A 148 -21.39 -8.43 -10.05
C SER A 148 -19.92 -8.09 -10.22
N TYR A 149 -19.40 -7.07 -9.52
CA TYR A 149 -17.98 -6.72 -9.55
C TYR A 149 -17.11 -7.80 -8.91
N ASP A 150 -17.55 -8.41 -7.80
CA ASP A 150 -16.83 -9.49 -7.12
C ASP A 150 -16.73 -10.79 -7.96
N VAL A 151 -17.62 -10.97 -8.94
CA VAL A 151 -17.65 -12.15 -9.82
C VAL A 151 -16.64 -12.00 -10.98
N PHE A 152 -16.34 -10.78 -11.44
CA PHE A 152 -15.39 -10.57 -12.53
C PHE A 152 -13.94 -10.88 -12.12
N ASP A 153 -13.58 -10.74 -10.84
CA ASP A 153 -12.24 -11.10 -10.32
C ASP A 153 -11.99 -12.63 -10.26
N LYS A 154 -13.01 -13.47 -10.54
CA LYS A 154 -12.90 -14.94 -10.48
C LYS A 154 -13.07 -15.66 -11.82
N GLN A 155 -13.21 -14.93 -12.93
CA GLN A 155 -13.49 -15.54 -14.25
C GLN A 155 -12.29 -15.62 -15.21
N GLU A 156 -11.09 -15.19 -14.81
CA GLU A 156 -9.87 -15.49 -15.58
C GLU A 156 -9.32 -16.87 -15.22
N GLU A 157 -10.09 -17.94 -15.45
CA GLU A 157 -9.56 -19.31 -15.61
C GLU A 157 -10.66 -20.33 -15.95
N LYS A 158 -11.45 -20.13 -17.03
CA LYS A 158 -12.14 -21.26 -17.67
C LYS A 158 -12.08 -21.18 -19.19
N THR A 159 -11.36 -22.17 -19.71
CA THR A 159 -11.26 -22.56 -21.10
C THR A 159 -12.63 -22.77 -21.73
N ASN A 160 -12.72 -22.35 -23.00
CA ASN A 160 -13.83 -22.61 -23.90
C ASN A 160 -14.30 -24.07 -23.81
N ASN A 161 -15.59 -24.26 -23.50
CA ASN A 161 -16.42 -25.31 -24.06
C ASN A 161 -17.88 -24.88 -23.90
N GLU A 162 -18.48 -24.48 -25.02
CA GLU A 162 -19.92 -24.34 -25.17
C GLU A 162 -20.57 -25.71 -24.95
N THR A 163 -21.55 -25.80 -24.04
CA THR A 163 -22.87 -26.44 -24.19
C THR A 163 -23.53 -26.68 -22.82
N ASP A 164 -24.86 -26.56 -22.82
CA ASP A 164 -25.82 -27.06 -21.81
C ASP A 164 -26.15 -26.21 -20.58
N ILE A 165 -27.05 -25.26 -20.84
CA ILE A 165 -28.05 -24.79 -19.86
C ILE A 165 -29.21 -25.79 -19.86
N SER A 166 -29.36 -26.57 -18.79
CA SER A 166 -30.64 -27.18 -18.43
C SER A 166 -30.73 -27.44 -16.92
N ASN A 167 -31.54 -26.62 -16.26
CA ASN A 167 -32.46 -26.93 -15.16
C ASN A 167 -32.10 -28.09 -14.21
N GLY A 168 -31.84 -27.75 -12.95
CA GLY A 168 -31.80 -28.74 -11.86
C GLY A 168 -31.72 -28.09 -10.49
N ILE A 169 -32.87 -27.59 -10.00
CA ILE A 169 -33.07 -27.31 -8.57
C ILE A 169 -32.86 -28.63 -7.83
N LYS A 170 -31.91 -28.67 -6.88
CA LYS A 170 -31.81 -29.74 -5.89
C LYS A 170 -31.74 -29.13 -4.49
N GLU A 171 -32.82 -29.39 -3.77
CA GLU A 171 -33.06 -29.27 -2.34
C GLU A 171 -31.84 -29.74 -1.52
N ILE A 172 -31.45 -28.95 -0.51
CA ILE A 172 -30.42 -29.31 0.47
C ILE A 172 -31.14 -29.70 1.76
N GLU A 173 -31.16 -30.99 2.09
CA GLU A 173 -31.49 -31.49 3.42
C GLU A 173 -30.30 -31.29 4.37
N VAL A 174 -30.57 -30.72 5.54
CA VAL A 174 -29.62 -30.52 6.64
C VAL A 174 -29.83 -31.64 7.66
N VAL A 175 -28.77 -32.40 7.99
CA VAL A 175 -28.75 -33.31 9.15
C VAL A 175 -27.40 -33.24 9.89
N ASP A 176 -27.49 -32.67 11.08
CA ASP A 176 -26.82 -32.93 12.37
C ASP A 176 -25.28 -32.96 12.55
N ASN A 177 -24.84 -31.90 13.25
CA ASN A 177 -23.77 -31.78 14.25
C ASN A 177 -23.17 -33.05 14.87
N LYS A 178 -21.83 -33.17 14.84
CA LYS A 178 -21.04 -33.56 16.04
C LYS A 178 -19.56 -33.15 15.96
N LEU A 179 -19.17 -32.22 16.85
CA LEU A 179 -17.78 -31.87 17.16
C LEU A 179 -17.17 -32.93 18.09
N LEU A 180 -16.01 -33.46 17.75
CA LEU A 180 -15.15 -34.26 18.64
C LEU A 180 -13.71 -33.79 18.49
N ILE A 181 -13.29 -32.96 19.45
CA ILE A 181 -11.91 -32.54 19.66
C ILE A 181 -11.17 -33.75 20.26
N LYS A 182 -10.07 -34.18 19.64
CA LYS A 182 -9.12 -35.10 20.25
C LYS A 182 -7.71 -34.52 20.15
N GLU A 183 -7.22 -34.16 21.33
CA GLU A 183 -5.85 -33.82 21.70
C GLU A 183 -4.88 -34.89 21.19
N ILE A 184 -3.77 -34.48 20.54
CA ILE A 184 -2.65 -35.38 20.21
C ILE A 184 -1.35 -34.71 20.65
N GLU A 185 -0.70 -35.39 21.57
CA GLU A 185 0.62 -35.13 22.15
C GLU A 185 1.74 -35.16 21.10
N VAL A 186 2.75 -34.32 21.35
CA VAL A 186 3.99 -34.19 20.59
C VAL A 186 4.92 -35.38 20.89
N VAL A 187 5.39 -36.10 19.87
CA VAL A 187 6.62 -36.92 19.94
C VAL A 187 7.38 -36.88 18.61
N ASP A 188 8.65 -36.48 18.69
CA ASP A 188 9.71 -36.53 17.66
C ASP A 188 9.93 -37.94 17.09
N SER A 189 10.22 -38.05 15.78
CA SER A 189 11.25 -38.94 15.20
C SER A 189 11.36 -38.82 13.66
N GLU A 190 12.61 -38.85 13.19
CA GLU A 190 13.18 -38.76 11.83
C GLU A 190 12.59 -39.64 10.69
N PRO A 191 12.97 -39.36 9.41
CA PRO A 191 12.23 -39.82 8.23
C PRO A 191 12.71 -41.18 7.70
N LEU A 192 11.77 -41.97 7.16
CA LEU A 192 12.10 -43.13 6.33
C LEU A 192 11.19 -43.25 5.11
N ILE A 193 11.85 -43.10 3.96
CA ILE A 193 11.37 -43.40 2.61
C ILE A 193 11.03 -44.89 2.52
N LYS A 194 9.88 -45.25 1.93
CA LYS A 194 9.68 -46.51 1.19
C LYS A 194 8.46 -46.42 0.25
N GLU A 195 8.73 -46.63 -1.03
CA GLU A 195 7.75 -46.93 -2.08
C GLU A 195 7.07 -48.28 -1.81
N THR A 196 5.78 -48.39 -2.15
CA THR A 196 5.16 -49.62 -2.67
C THR A 196 3.74 -49.31 -3.19
N ASN A 197 3.49 -49.68 -4.45
CA ASN A 197 2.18 -49.64 -5.09
C ASN A 197 1.31 -50.84 -4.65
N SER A 198 0.04 -50.63 -4.29
CA SER A 198 -1.08 -51.53 -4.63
C SER A 198 -2.43 -51.01 -4.08
N SER A 199 -3.29 -50.61 -5.00
CA SER A 199 -4.76 -50.76 -5.12
C SER A 199 -5.65 -50.91 -3.86
N HIS A 200 -6.71 -50.09 -3.85
CA HIS A 200 -7.94 -50.06 -3.02
C HIS A 200 -7.85 -49.37 -1.64
N GLU A 201 -8.22 -48.08 -1.60
CA GLU A 201 -9.15 -47.48 -0.60
C GLU A 201 -9.34 -45.96 -0.89
N ASP A 202 -10.39 -45.64 -1.66
CA ASP A 202 -10.70 -44.32 -2.24
C ASP A 202 -11.31 -43.32 -1.22
N SER A 203 -10.78 -43.28 0.00
CA SER A 203 -11.18 -42.32 1.04
C SER A 203 -10.04 -41.89 1.97
N ASN A 204 -8.90 -42.61 1.96
CA ASN A 204 -7.74 -42.29 2.80
C ASN A 204 -6.69 -41.38 2.11
N GLU A 205 -6.66 -41.32 0.77
CA GLU A 205 -5.67 -40.50 0.06
C GLU A 205 -5.93 -38.99 0.18
N LYS A 206 -7.19 -38.54 0.18
CA LYS A 206 -7.52 -37.11 0.37
C LYS A 206 -7.08 -36.57 1.73
N MET A 207 -7.08 -37.40 2.77
CA MET A 207 -6.62 -37.00 4.10
C MET A 207 -5.09 -36.87 4.17
N LYS A 208 -4.37 -37.72 3.42
CA LYS A 208 -2.90 -37.74 3.37
C LYS A 208 -2.33 -36.60 2.52
N TYR A 209 -2.98 -36.26 1.40
CA TYR A 209 -2.59 -35.12 0.56
C TYR A 209 -2.78 -33.76 1.27
N ASN A 210 -3.89 -33.59 2.00
CA ASN A 210 -4.12 -32.36 2.77
C ASN A 210 -3.10 -32.17 3.91
N GLN A 211 -2.69 -33.24 4.59
CA GLN A 211 -1.66 -33.17 5.63
C GLN A 211 -0.25 -32.86 5.08
N ILE A 212 0.07 -33.30 3.86
CA ILE A 212 1.37 -33.03 3.24
C ILE A 212 1.48 -31.56 2.80
N GLU A 213 0.41 -30.98 2.26
CA GLU A 213 0.35 -29.55 1.93
C GLU A 213 0.35 -28.66 3.17
N GLU A 214 -0.43 -29.00 4.20
CA GLU A 214 -0.43 -28.26 5.47
C GLU A 214 0.96 -28.26 6.11
N ASN A 215 1.68 -29.39 6.09
CA ASN A 215 3.03 -29.47 6.65
C ASN A 215 4.04 -28.65 5.83
N ALA A 216 3.93 -28.62 4.50
CA ALA A 216 4.76 -27.76 3.65
C ALA A 216 4.50 -26.26 3.89
N ILE A 217 3.24 -25.88 4.08
CA ILE A 217 2.84 -24.50 4.42
C ILE A 217 3.39 -24.11 5.80
N VAL A 218 3.24 -24.97 6.81
CA VAL A 218 3.76 -24.73 8.16
C VAL A 218 5.29 -24.59 8.14
N GLN A 219 6.01 -25.43 7.41
CA GLN A 219 7.48 -25.33 7.27
C GLN A 219 7.91 -24.02 6.61
N ASN A 220 7.18 -23.57 5.59
CA ASN A 220 7.45 -22.28 4.95
C ASN A 220 7.16 -21.09 5.89
N LEU A 221 6.11 -21.19 6.71
CA LEU A 221 5.79 -20.19 7.73
C LEU A 221 6.88 -20.13 8.81
N ILE A 222 7.36 -21.28 9.29
CA ILE A 222 8.45 -21.34 10.29
C ILE A 222 9.71 -20.68 9.75
N LYS A 223 10.14 -21.02 8.53
CA LYS A 223 11.30 -20.38 7.88
C LYS A 223 11.11 -18.88 7.71
N ARG A 224 9.88 -18.44 7.40
CA ARG A 224 9.58 -17.02 7.26
C ARG A 224 9.65 -16.28 8.60
N ILE A 225 9.19 -16.92 9.67
CA ILE A 225 9.27 -16.38 11.04
C ILE A 225 10.73 -16.26 11.48
N GLU A 226 11.55 -17.28 11.23
CA GLU A 226 12.98 -17.28 11.57
C GLU A 226 13.73 -16.13 10.88
N VAL A 227 13.51 -15.93 9.58
CA VAL A 227 14.09 -14.78 8.85
C VAL A 227 13.57 -13.45 9.40
N LEU A 228 12.30 -13.36 9.79
CA LEU A 228 11.75 -12.14 10.39
C LEU A 228 12.38 -11.85 11.76
N GLU A 229 12.60 -12.86 12.59
CA GLU A 229 13.28 -12.71 13.88
C GLU A 229 14.74 -12.24 13.71
N GLU A 230 15.46 -12.83 12.75
CA GLU A 230 16.83 -12.44 12.42
C GLU A 230 16.90 -10.97 11.98
N THR A 231 16.03 -10.56 11.05
CA THR A 231 15.99 -9.15 10.59
C THR A 231 15.59 -8.17 11.70
N GLN A 232 14.72 -8.58 12.63
CA GLN A 232 14.37 -7.77 13.80
C GLN A 232 15.56 -7.62 14.76
N GLN A 233 16.31 -8.70 14.96
CA GLN A 233 17.50 -8.67 15.82
C GLN A 233 18.62 -7.81 15.21
N GLU A 234 18.84 -7.90 13.90
CA GLU A 234 19.78 -7.05 13.16
C GLU A 234 19.38 -5.57 13.25
N MET A 235 18.09 -5.26 13.04
CA MET A 235 17.58 -3.89 13.15
C MET A 235 17.75 -3.33 14.57
N LYS A 236 17.54 -4.15 15.60
CA LYS A 236 17.76 -3.78 17.00
C LYS A 236 19.25 -3.53 17.30
N ALA A 237 20.14 -4.34 16.73
CA ALA A 237 21.58 -4.15 16.86
C ALA A 237 22.02 -2.83 16.20
N HIS A 238 21.58 -2.58 14.96
CA HIS A 238 21.89 -1.34 14.24
C HIS A 238 21.32 -0.10 14.94
N MET A 239 20.11 -0.20 15.52
CA MET A 239 19.54 0.88 16.33
C MET A 239 20.40 1.19 17.57
N SER A 240 20.92 0.15 18.23
CA SER A 240 21.80 0.30 19.39
C SER A 240 23.13 0.96 19.00
N GLU A 241 23.71 0.55 17.87
CA GLU A 241 24.95 1.15 17.34
C GLU A 241 24.75 2.64 16.96
N ILE A 242 23.62 3.00 16.36
CA ILE A 242 23.27 4.40 16.07
C ILE A 242 23.18 5.21 17.37
N GLN A 243 22.53 4.67 18.40
CA GLN A 243 22.39 5.33 19.69
C GLN A 243 23.75 5.56 20.35
N GLU A 244 24.65 4.58 20.28
CA GLU A 244 26.01 4.68 20.82
C GLU A 244 26.83 5.76 20.09
N LYS A 245 26.83 5.75 18.75
CA LYS A 245 27.52 6.79 17.95
C LYS A 245 26.95 8.18 18.20
N MET A 246 25.64 8.31 18.41
CA MET A 246 25.03 9.59 18.75
C MET A 246 25.51 10.09 20.12
N LEU A 247 25.60 9.20 21.11
CA LEU A 247 26.07 9.54 22.44
C LEU A 247 27.56 9.94 22.42
N GLU A 248 28.39 9.20 21.69
CA GLU A 248 29.81 9.51 21.52
C GLU A 248 30.02 10.89 20.88
N ASN A 249 29.23 11.24 19.85
CA ASN A 249 29.29 12.54 19.20
C ASN A 249 28.82 13.68 20.13
N ILE A 250 27.81 13.44 20.95
CA ILE A 250 27.37 14.41 21.97
C ILE A 250 28.51 14.66 22.97
N ASN A 251 29.14 13.60 23.47
CA ASN A 251 30.24 13.70 24.42
C ASN A 251 31.45 14.43 23.82
N ALA A 252 31.86 14.07 22.59
CA ALA A 252 32.96 14.74 21.90
C ALA A 252 32.71 16.24 21.68
N ASN A 253 31.47 16.62 21.35
CA ASN A 253 31.10 18.04 21.23
C ASN A 253 31.11 18.77 22.58
N GLN A 254 30.72 18.11 23.67
CA GLN A 254 30.79 18.69 25.01
C GLN A 254 32.24 18.89 25.45
N GLU A 255 33.10 17.91 25.20
CA GLU A 255 34.53 17.98 25.52
C GLU A 255 35.23 19.11 24.74
N LYS A 256 34.97 19.22 23.44
CA LYS A 256 35.50 20.32 22.62
C LYS A 256 35.07 21.69 23.14
N LYS A 257 33.80 21.85 23.54
CA LYS A 257 33.32 23.11 24.14
C LYS A 257 34.01 23.42 25.47
N MET A 258 34.33 22.40 26.26
CA MET A 258 35.05 22.57 27.52
C MET A 258 36.48 23.06 27.25
N GLN A 259 37.18 22.46 26.29
CA GLN A 259 38.51 22.88 25.86
C GLN A 259 38.53 24.33 25.32
N ASP A 260 37.54 24.70 24.50
CA ASP A 260 37.41 26.07 23.99
C ASP A 260 37.21 27.09 25.14
N ILE A 261 36.50 26.71 26.21
CA ILE A 261 36.32 27.55 27.39
C ILE A 261 37.62 27.65 28.19
N GLU A 262 38.32 26.54 28.41
CA GLU A 262 39.61 26.51 29.12
C GLU A 262 40.65 27.41 28.43
N GLN A 263 40.76 27.29 27.10
CA GLN A 263 41.69 28.12 26.32
C GLN A 263 41.34 29.62 26.42
N ASN A 264 40.05 29.96 26.40
CA ASN A 264 39.62 31.36 26.56
C ASN A 264 39.94 31.90 27.96
N ILE A 265 39.80 31.08 29.00
CA ILE A 265 40.17 31.45 30.37
C ILE A 265 41.68 31.68 30.47
N GLU A 266 42.50 30.76 29.95
CA GLU A 266 43.96 30.91 29.93
C GLU A 266 44.39 32.19 29.23
N ASN A 267 43.88 32.44 28.02
CA ASN A 267 44.18 33.65 27.26
C ASN A 267 43.76 34.92 28.04
N THR A 268 42.65 34.87 28.78
CA THR A 268 42.18 36.00 29.59
C THR A 268 43.10 36.24 30.79
N ILE A 269 43.55 35.19 31.47
CA ILE A 269 44.49 35.27 32.59
C ILE A 269 45.84 35.84 32.11
N GLU A 270 46.36 35.37 30.98
CA GLU A 270 47.61 35.84 30.39
C GLU A 270 47.53 37.34 30.03
N ASN A 271 46.42 37.78 29.43
CA ASN A 271 46.17 39.19 29.14
C ASN A 271 46.06 40.06 30.39
N ILE A 272 45.48 39.55 31.48
CA ILE A 272 45.43 40.29 32.75
C ILE A 272 46.84 40.42 33.33
N HIS A 273 47.62 39.33 33.35
CA HIS A 273 48.98 39.33 33.91
C HIS A 273 49.88 40.35 33.20
N ASN A 274 49.88 40.34 31.87
CA ASN A 274 50.68 41.24 31.04
C ASN A 274 50.31 42.73 31.20
N ASN A 275 49.05 43.05 31.52
CA ASN A 275 48.62 44.43 31.77
C ASN A 275 48.92 44.94 33.20
N THR A 276 49.33 44.06 34.12
CA THR A 276 49.69 44.44 35.49
C THR A 276 51.19 44.69 35.70
N GLU A 277 52.03 44.38 34.70
CA GLU A 277 53.49 44.57 34.78
C GLU A 277 54.01 45.84 34.06
N GLU A 278 53.13 46.66 33.47
CA GLU A 278 53.42 48.04 33.01
C GLU A 278 53.02 49.10 34.05
#